data_AF-A0A7X8Q338-F1
#
_entry.id   AF-A0A7X8Q338-F1
#
_cell.length_a   1.000
_cell.length_b   1.000
_cell.length_c   1.000
_cell.angle_alpha   90.00
_cell.angle_beta   90.00
_cell.angle_gamma   90.00
#
_symmetry.space_group_name_H-M   'P 1'
#
loop_
_entity.id
_entity.type
_entity.pdbx_description
1 polymer ?
#
loop_
_entity_poly.entity_id
_entity_poly.type
_entity_poly.pdbx_seq_one_letter_code
_entity_poly.pdbx_strand_id
1 'polypeptide(L)'
;MTNDIELTAYAATLEINTKEPVRGADWEKGLVKFFDLLAKLCREKPVLAIGHIKGFLQLDDQAGSCYFSTTGSSRGTATKGKLSGTASHGKLDFNVLVYGIDKGSVEQITNIAVQALEEDLQADCQVLTLVNPAKQ
;
A
#
# COMPACT_ATOMS: atom_id res chain seq x y z
N MET A 1 -16.68 1.65 30.71
CA MET A 1 -15.31 1.40 30.24
C MET A 1 -15.17 2.14 28.93
N THR A 2 -14.44 3.25 28.91
CA THR A 2 -13.97 3.84 27.66
C THR A 2 -12.93 2.86 27.12
N ASN A 3 -13.28 2.08 26.10
CA ASN A 3 -12.25 1.35 25.35
C ASN A 3 -11.36 2.43 24.74
N ASP A 4 -10.16 2.62 25.30
CA ASP A 4 -9.19 3.53 24.71
C ASP A 4 -8.91 3.05 23.30
N ILE A 5 -9.22 3.90 22.33
CA ILE A 5 -9.10 3.59 20.92
C ILE A 5 -7.63 3.68 20.58
N GLU A 6 -6.98 2.52 20.42
CA GLU A 6 -5.56 2.48 20.09
C GLU A 6 -5.32 2.81 18.61
N LEU A 7 -4.32 3.67 18.39
CA LEU A 7 -3.73 3.90 17.08
C LEU A 7 -2.78 2.74 16.75
N THR A 8 -3.04 2.08 15.63
CA THR A 8 -2.09 1.14 15.02
C THR A 8 -1.39 1.81 13.85
N ALA A 9 -0.07 1.85 13.94
CA ALA A 9 0.82 2.27 12.86
C ALA A 9 1.53 1.05 12.28
N TYR A 10 1.42 0.88 10.97
CA TYR A 10 2.09 -0.16 10.20
C TYR A 10 2.84 0.49 9.04
N ALA A 11 4.06 0.04 8.78
CA ALA A 11 4.86 0.50 7.65
C ALA A 11 5.60 -0.69 7.04
N ALA A 12 5.67 -0.71 5.71
CA ALA A 12 6.34 -1.74 4.96
C ALA A 12 6.91 -1.19 3.66
N THR A 13 7.93 -1.88 3.19
CA THR A 13 8.43 -1.78 1.83
C THR A 13 7.90 -2.99 1.06
N LEU A 14 7.44 -2.78 -0.16
CA LEU A 14 7.06 -3.82 -1.11
C LEU A 14 7.99 -3.73 -2.31
N GLU A 15 8.75 -4.79 -2.54
CA GLU A 15 9.50 -4.96 -3.79
C GLU A 15 8.61 -5.70 -4.79
N ILE A 16 8.44 -5.15 -5.98
CA ILE A 16 7.50 -5.64 -7.00
C ILE A 16 8.30 -5.94 -8.26
N ASN A 17 8.33 -7.22 -8.66
CA ASN A 17 9.03 -7.69 -9.85
C ASN A 17 8.04 -8.27 -10.84
N THR A 18 7.78 -7.57 -11.95
CA THR A 18 6.88 -8.04 -13.01
C THR A 18 7.62 -8.98 -13.96
N LYS A 19 6.91 -9.97 -14.52
CA LYS A 19 7.51 -10.93 -15.47
C LYS A 19 7.98 -10.27 -16.77
N GLU A 20 7.26 -9.25 -17.21
CA GLU A 20 7.53 -8.46 -18.42
C GLU A 20 7.45 -6.96 -18.07
N PRO A 21 8.09 -6.06 -18.82
CA PRO A 21 7.97 -4.63 -18.59
C PRO A 21 6.52 -4.14 -18.67
N VAL A 22 6.02 -3.53 -17.60
CA VAL A 22 4.65 -3.02 -17.49
C VAL A 22 4.63 -1.50 -17.69
N ARG A 23 3.62 -0.99 -18.39
CA ARG A 23 3.49 0.46 -18.65
C ARG A 23 3.23 1.23 -17.36
N GLY A 24 3.77 2.44 -17.26
CA GLY A 24 3.55 3.29 -16.08
C GLY A 24 2.08 3.52 -15.71
N ALA A 25 1.18 3.58 -16.70
CA ALA A 25 -0.27 3.71 -16.45
C ALA A 25 -0.89 2.47 -15.79
N ASP A 26 -0.38 1.27 -16.11
CA ASP A 26 -0.84 0.01 -15.54
C ASP A 26 -0.29 -0.16 -14.11
N TRP A 27 0.95 0.27 -13.86
CA TRP A 27 1.50 0.44 -12.50
C TRP A 27 0.64 1.36 -11.64
N GLU A 28 0.31 2.57 -12.14
CA GLU A 28 -0.53 3.52 -11.40
C GLU A 28 -1.90 2.92 -11.09
N LYS A 29 -2.53 2.30 -12.08
CA LYS A 29 -3.85 1.66 -11.92
C LYS A 29 -3.83 0.52 -10.89
N GLY A 30 -2.83 -0.36 -10.95
CA GLY A 30 -2.65 -1.44 -9.98
C GLY A 30 -2.46 -0.92 -8.56
N LEU A 31 -1.64 0.13 -8.40
CA LEU A 31 -1.37 0.72 -7.09
C LEU A 31 -2.58 1.48 -6.54
N VAL A 32 -3.35 2.20 -7.37
CA VAL A 32 -4.62 2.81 -6.94
C VAL A 32 -5.56 1.75 -6.37
N LYS A 33 -5.72 0.62 -7.07
CA LYS A 33 -6.55 -0.49 -6.59
C LYS A 33 -6.00 -1.10 -5.29
N PHE A 34 -4.69 -1.27 -5.18
CA PHE A 34 -4.03 -1.76 -3.97
C PHE A 34 -4.38 -0.88 -2.76
N PHE A 35 -4.20 0.45 -2.86
CA PHE A 35 -4.51 1.38 -1.78
C PHE A 35 -6.02 1.47 -1.48
N ASP A 36 -6.88 1.42 -2.50
CA ASP A 36 -8.32 1.39 -2.32
C ASP A 36 -8.79 0.11 -1.64
N LEU A 37 -8.19 -1.03 -1.97
CA LEU A 37 -8.48 -2.32 -1.35
C LEU A 37 -8.02 -2.36 0.10
N LEU A 38 -6.81 -1.85 0.42
CA LEU A 38 -6.36 -1.68 1.80
C LEU A 38 -7.38 -0.89 2.62
N ALA A 39 -7.82 0.26 2.10
CA ALA A 39 -8.78 1.11 2.79
C ALA A 39 -10.15 0.44 2.94
N LYS A 40 -10.62 -0.27 1.90
CA LYS A 40 -11.87 -1.03 1.94
C LYS A 40 -11.83 -2.11 3.02
N LEU A 41 -10.81 -2.96 3.01
CA LEU A 41 -10.69 -4.07 3.97
C LEU A 41 -10.50 -3.57 5.40
N CYS A 42 -9.83 -2.44 5.62
CA CYS A 42 -9.78 -1.81 6.93
C CYS A 42 -11.19 -1.44 7.43
N ARG A 43 -12.09 -0.96 6.56
CA ARG A 43 -13.48 -0.64 6.94
C ARG A 43 -14.38 -1.81 7.24
N GLU A 44 -14.04 -2.98 6.71
CA GLU A 44 -14.78 -4.20 6.98
C GLU A 44 -14.43 -4.80 8.36
N LYS A 45 -13.44 -4.24 9.05
CA LYS A 45 -13.11 -4.53 10.45
C LYS A 45 -13.88 -3.60 11.40
N PRO A 46 -13.86 -3.86 12.73
CA PRO A 46 -14.34 -2.93 13.77
C PRO A 46 -13.50 -1.63 13.87
N VAL A 47 -13.19 -1.01 12.73
CA VAL A 47 -12.39 0.21 12.65
C VAL A 47 -13.24 1.41 13.05
N LEU A 48 -12.64 2.30 13.84
CA LEU A 48 -13.25 3.59 14.15
C LEU A 48 -12.93 4.63 13.09
N ALA A 49 -11.67 4.69 12.67
CA ALA A 49 -11.23 5.60 11.63
C ALA A 49 -10.00 5.07 10.92
N ILE A 50 -9.92 5.34 9.62
CA ILE A 50 -8.66 5.33 8.88
C ILE A 50 -8.07 6.72 9.04
N GLY A 51 -6.93 6.82 9.70
CA GLY A 51 -6.17 8.06 9.77
C GLY A 51 -5.70 8.42 8.37
N HIS A 52 -4.73 7.66 7.86
CA HIS A 52 -4.21 7.79 6.50
C HIS A 52 -3.52 6.50 6.06
N ILE A 53 -3.62 6.19 4.77
CA ILE A 53 -2.77 5.23 4.08
C ILE A 53 -2.02 5.97 2.99
N LYS A 54 -0.69 5.92 3.01
CA LYS A 54 0.16 6.65 2.08
C LYS A 54 1.27 5.75 1.58
N GLY A 55 1.72 5.98 0.36
CA GLY A 55 2.94 5.36 -0.11
C GLY A 55 3.61 6.13 -1.22
N PHE A 56 4.87 5.77 -1.44
CA PHE A 56 5.73 6.33 -2.48
C PHE A 56 6.31 5.18 -3.28
N LEU A 57 5.94 5.14 -4.56
CA LEU A 57 6.47 4.20 -5.53
C LEU A 57 7.63 4.86 -6.27
N GLN A 58 8.75 4.15 -6.33
CA GLN A 58 9.85 4.40 -7.25
C GLN A 58 9.94 3.24 -8.24
N LEU A 59 9.82 3.54 -9.53
CA LEU A 59 10.13 2.57 -10.58
C LEU A 59 11.60 2.71 -10.98
N ASP A 60 12.20 1.60 -11.41
CA ASP A 60 13.52 1.60 -12.01
C ASP A 60 13.52 2.26 -13.40
N ASP A 61 14.70 2.33 -14.04
CA ASP A 61 14.87 2.73 -15.44
C ASP A 61 14.33 4.10 -15.83
N GLN A 62 14.32 5.05 -14.89
CA GLN A 62 13.75 6.40 -15.06
C GLN A 62 12.25 6.41 -15.43
N ALA A 63 11.55 5.30 -15.24
CA ALA A 63 10.11 5.21 -15.49
C ALA A 63 9.30 6.10 -14.53
N GLY A 64 9.92 6.61 -13.47
CA GLY A 64 9.41 7.71 -12.67
C GLY A 64 9.00 7.29 -11.27
N SER A 65 8.24 8.17 -10.61
CA SER A 65 7.81 7.98 -9.23
C SER A 65 6.40 8.52 -9.03
N CYS A 66 5.63 7.88 -8.15
CA CYS A 66 4.28 8.29 -7.82
C CYS A 66 3.99 8.15 -6.33
N TYR A 67 3.39 9.19 -5.76
CA TYR A 67 2.88 9.20 -4.40
C TYR A 67 1.38 8.87 -4.41
N PHE A 68 0.97 8.00 -3.49
CA PHE A 68 -0.40 7.54 -3.30
C PHE A 68 -0.89 7.92 -1.91
N SER A 69 -2.15 8.35 -1.78
CA SER A 69 -2.72 8.72 -0.50
C SER A 69 -4.23 8.54 -0.47
N THR A 70 -4.71 7.90 0.59
CA THR A 70 -6.15 7.77 0.88
C THR A 70 -6.42 7.90 2.37
N THR A 71 -7.58 8.46 2.72
CA THR A 71 -8.19 8.40 4.06
C THR A 71 -9.32 7.36 4.10
N GLY A 72 -9.34 6.51 3.07
CA GLY A 72 -10.44 5.64 2.71
C GLY A 72 -11.65 6.36 2.14
N SER A 73 -11.82 7.69 2.22
CA SER A 73 -13.05 8.39 1.80
C SER A 73 -13.63 7.95 0.44
N SER A 74 -14.91 8.23 0.16
CA SER A 74 -15.56 7.87 -1.12
C SER A 74 -14.87 8.43 -2.38
N ARG A 75 -13.89 9.33 -2.23
CA ARG A 75 -13.09 9.90 -3.33
C ARG A 75 -12.00 8.95 -3.86
N GLY A 76 -11.75 7.81 -3.21
CA GLY A 76 -10.69 6.87 -3.60
C GLY A 76 -9.28 7.38 -3.32
N THR A 77 -8.28 6.68 -3.86
CA THR A 77 -6.86 7.02 -3.71
C THR A 77 -6.46 8.17 -4.62
N ALA A 78 -5.87 9.21 -4.03
CA ALA A 78 -5.25 10.30 -4.77
C ALA A 78 -3.82 9.94 -5.18
N THR A 79 -3.44 10.30 -6.41
CA THR A 79 -2.08 10.12 -6.95
C THR A 79 -1.40 11.47 -7.18
N LYS A 80 -0.08 11.52 -6.97
CA LYS A 80 0.77 12.68 -7.31
C LYS A 80 2.13 12.20 -7.79
N GLY A 81 2.48 12.51 -9.03
CA GLY A 81 3.74 12.11 -9.63
C GLY A 81 3.55 11.83 -11.11
N LYS A 82 4.53 11.16 -11.71
CA LYS A 82 4.44 10.73 -13.10
C LYS A 82 5.15 9.40 -13.26
N LEU A 83 4.40 8.42 -13.77
CA LEU A 83 4.95 7.16 -14.26
C LEU A 83 4.88 7.20 -15.79
N SER A 84 5.99 6.93 -16.46
CA SER A 84 6.13 6.96 -17.92
C SER A 84 6.96 5.80 -18.42
N GLY A 85 6.83 5.46 -19.69
CA GLY A 85 7.52 4.31 -20.26
C GLY A 85 7.03 2.99 -19.66
N THR A 86 7.96 2.04 -19.51
CA THR A 86 7.73 0.70 -18.98
C THR A 86 8.79 0.38 -17.94
N ALA A 87 8.43 -0.38 -16.90
CA ALA A 87 9.37 -0.88 -15.91
C ALA A 87 9.02 -2.32 -15.52
N SER A 88 10.05 -3.11 -15.22
CA SER A 88 9.88 -4.46 -14.68
C SER A 88 10.04 -4.55 -13.16
N HIS A 89 10.53 -3.49 -12.53
CA HIS A 89 10.77 -3.44 -11.10
C HIS A 89 10.28 -2.12 -10.51
N GLY A 90 9.72 -2.22 -9.31
CA GLY A 90 9.27 -1.08 -8.52
C GLY A 90 9.41 -1.34 -7.03
N LYS A 91 9.80 -0.30 -6.29
CA LYS A 91 9.83 -0.27 -4.84
C LYS A 91 8.74 0.65 -4.31
N LEU A 92 7.82 0.11 -3.52
CA LEU A 92 6.78 0.86 -2.83
C LEU A 92 7.05 0.90 -1.33
N ASP A 93 7.33 2.09 -0.80
CA ASP A 93 7.34 2.31 0.64
C ASP A 93 5.97 2.88 1.05
N PHE A 94 5.29 2.25 2.02
CA PHE A 94 3.96 2.70 2.44
C PHE A 94 3.72 2.54 3.94
N ASN A 95 2.77 3.32 4.45
CA ASN A 95 2.30 3.22 5.82
C ASN A 95 0.77 3.25 5.91
N VAL A 96 0.25 2.59 6.94
CA VAL A 96 -1.16 2.50 7.31
C VAL A 96 -1.30 3.00 8.74
N LEU A 97 -2.13 4.02 8.93
CA LEU A 97 -2.50 4.56 10.24
C LEU A 97 -4.01 4.36 10.44
N VAL A 98 -4.39 3.50 11.38
CA VAL A 98 -5.78 3.13 11.64
C VAL A 98 -6.08 3.07 13.13
N TYR A 99 -7.32 3.35 13.51
CA TYR A 99 -7.79 3.38 14.88
C TYR A 99 -8.77 2.24 15.14
N GLY A 100 -8.50 1.40 16.15
CA GLY A 100 -9.37 0.28 16.53
C GLY A 100 -9.16 -1.03 15.76
N ILE A 101 -8.07 -1.14 14.97
CA ILE A 101 -7.63 -2.39 14.34
C ILE A 101 -6.25 -2.73 14.91
N ASP A 102 -6.01 -3.98 15.30
CA ASP A 102 -4.70 -4.45 15.76
C ASP A 102 -3.70 -4.64 14.59
N LYS A 103 -2.40 -4.67 14.91
CA LYS A 103 -1.35 -4.82 13.90
C LYS A 103 -1.47 -6.09 13.05
N GLY A 104 -1.84 -7.23 13.64
CA GLY A 104 -1.96 -8.50 12.93
C GLY A 104 -3.08 -8.48 11.89
N SER A 105 -4.19 -7.82 12.20
CA SER A 105 -5.26 -7.55 11.24
C SER A 105 -4.79 -6.66 10.07
N VAL A 106 -3.96 -5.64 10.32
CA VAL A 106 -3.39 -4.79 9.26
C VAL A 106 -2.40 -5.57 8.38
N GLU A 107 -1.59 -6.46 8.96
CA GLU A 107 -0.69 -7.36 8.23
C GLU A 107 -1.47 -8.31 7.31
N GLN A 108 -2.57 -8.90 7.80
CA GLN A 108 -3.45 -9.76 6.99
C GLN A 108 -4.09 -9.00 5.82
N ILE A 109 -4.62 -7.80 6.09
CA ILE A 109 -5.21 -6.93 5.06
C ILE A 109 -4.16 -6.57 4.01
N THR A 110 -2.94 -6.28 4.45
CA THR A 110 -1.81 -5.98 3.56
C THR A 110 -1.52 -7.17 2.64
N ASN A 111 -1.42 -8.38 3.18
CA ASN A 111 -1.16 -9.58 2.38
C ASN A 111 -2.25 -9.84 1.33
N ILE A 112 -3.53 -9.63 1.67
CA ILE A 112 -4.64 -9.75 0.70
C ILE A 112 -4.49 -8.71 -0.42
N ALA A 113 -4.16 -7.46 -0.07
CA ALA A 113 -3.96 -6.42 -1.07
C ALA A 113 -2.75 -6.68 -1.96
N VAL A 114 -1.66 -7.23 -1.40
CA VAL A 114 -0.46 -7.64 -2.15
C VAL A 114 -0.80 -8.73 -3.16
N GLN A 115 -1.55 -9.76 -2.78
CA GLN A 115 -1.98 -10.82 -3.71
C GLN A 115 -2.79 -10.28 -4.88
N ALA A 116 -3.71 -9.35 -4.62
CA ALA A 116 -4.46 -8.69 -5.69
C ALA A 116 -3.57 -7.87 -6.63
N LEU A 117 -2.50 -7.25 -6.11
CA LEU A 117 -1.52 -6.51 -6.89
C LEU A 117 -0.65 -7.44 -7.75
N GLU A 118 -0.22 -8.58 -7.20
CA GLU A 118 0.50 -9.63 -7.93
C GLU A 118 -0.30 -10.11 -9.14
N GLU A 119 -1.59 -10.36 -8.95
CA GLU A 119 -2.50 -10.75 -10.04
C GLU A 119 -2.65 -9.65 -11.09
N ASP A 120 -2.87 -8.40 -10.66
CA ASP A 120 -3.07 -7.25 -11.56
C ASP A 120 -1.83 -6.92 -12.40
N LEU A 121 -0.63 -7.03 -11.83
CA LEU A 121 0.63 -6.70 -12.50
C LEU A 121 1.38 -7.92 -13.06
N GLN A 122 0.87 -9.13 -12.83
CA GLN A 122 1.58 -10.38 -13.13
C GLN A 122 3.00 -10.38 -12.51
N ALA A 123 3.06 -10.03 -11.23
CA ALA A 123 4.29 -9.77 -10.49
C ALA A 123 4.52 -10.77 -9.35
N ASP A 124 5.77 -10.86 -8.92
CA ASP A 124 6.18 -11.41 -7.63
C ASP A 124 6.39 -10.24 -6.67
N CYS A 125 5.68 -10.24 -5.54
CA CYS A 125 5.74 -9.15 -4.57
C CYS A 125 6.31 -9.63 -3.23
N GLN A 126 7.41 -8.99 -2.79
CA GLN A 126 8.02 -9.28 -1.49
C GLN A 126 7.75 -8.17 -0.49
N VAL A 127 7.01 -8.49 0.58
CA VAL A 127 6.79 -7.57 1.70
C VAL A 127 7.99 -7.59 2.65
N LEU A 128 8.70 -6.48 2.71
CA LEU A 128 9.76 -6.21 3.67
C LEU A 128 9.19 -5.30 4.77
N THR A 129 8.82 -5.89 5.90
CA THR A 129 8.33 -5.10 7.04
C THR A 129 9.48 -4.32 7.67
N LEU A 130 9.28 -3.02 7.91
CA LEU A 130 10.24 -2.23 8.66
C LEU A 130 10.14 -2.66 10.13
N VAL A 131 11.06 -3.53 10.57
CA VAL A 131 11.22 -3.82 12.00
C VAL A 131 11.66 -2.54 12.66
N ASN A 132 10.85 -2.05 13.61
CA ASN A 132 11.15 -0.84 14.37
C ASN A 132 12.51 -1.03 15.07
N PRO A 133 13.58 -0.27 14.72
CA PRO A 133 14.90 -0.44 15.33
C PRO A 133 14.90 -0.03 16.82
N ALA A 134 13.81 0.56 17.32
CA ALA A 134 13.69 1.06 18.67
C ALA A 134 13.20 0.00 19.69
N LYS A 135 13.74 -1.23 19.66
CA LYS A 135 13.76 -2.18 20.80
C LYS A 135 14.93 -3.18 20.64
N GLN A 136 16.15 -2.73 20.95
CA GLN A 136 17.25 -3.57 21.42
C GLN A 136 17.70 -3.01 22.77
#